data_AF-A0A7C1MB42-F1
#
_entry.id   AF-A0A7C1MB42-F1
#
_cell.length_a   1.000
_cell.length_b   1.000
_cell.length_c   1.000
_cell.angle_alpha   90.00
_cell.angle_beta   90.00
_cell.angle_gamma   90.00
#
_symmetry.space_group_name_H-M   'P 1'
#
loop_
_entity.id
_entity.type
_entity.pdbx_description
1 polymer ?
#
loop_
_entity_poly.entity_id
_entity_poly.type
_entity_poly.pdbx_seq_one_letter_code
_entity_poly.pdbx_strand_id
1 'polypeptide(L)' 'MTAIQVSLVEDAIIERRIRYCEAPVGSAVKRFFLKVVNQKVIQYMELTGFTSYNLPTCKELIVGTDS' A
#
# COMPACT_ATOMS: atom_id res chain seq x y z
N MET A 1 -7.19 20.40 -1.81
CA MET A 1 -6.24 19.31 -1.50
C MET A 1 -4.88 19.67 -2.04
N THR A 2 -3.79 19.28 -1.35
CA THR A 2 -2.42 19.61 -1.78
C THR A 2 -1.76 18.39 -2.42
N ALA A 3 -0.92 18.61 -3.43
CA ALA A 3 -0.12 17.55 -4.05
C ALA A 3 0.72 16.78 -3.00
N ILE A 4 1.23 17.50 -1.99
CA ILE A 4 1.98 16.92 -0.87
C ILE A 4 1.15 15.89 -0.10
N GLN A 5 -0.11 16.19 0.20
CA GLN A 5 -0.98 15.27 0.94
C GLN A 5 -1.27 13.99 0.15
N VAL A 6 -1.44 14.12 -1.18
CA VAL A 6 -1.64 12.97 -2.07
C VAL A 6 -0.40 12.09 -2.08
N SER A 7 0.79 12.67 -2.27
CA SER A 7 2.06 11.93 -2.26
C SER A 7 2.30 11.21 -0.93
N LEU A 8 2.07 11.86 0.20
CA LEU A 8 2.24 11.22 1.52
C LEU A 8 1.31 10.02 1.73
N VAL A 9 0.08 10.07 1.19
CA VAL A 9 -0.86 8.95 1.28
C VAL A 9 -0.43 7.83 0.33
N GLU A 10 0.06 8.17 -0.85
CA GLU A 10 0.60 7.20 -1.81
C GLU A 10 1.81 6.44 -1.24
N ASP A 11 2.78 7.16 -0.67
CA ASP A 11 3.95 6.57 0.00
C ASP A 11 3.53 5.61 1.12
N ALA A 12 2.53 5.99 1.90
CA ALA A 12 1.98 5.15 2.96
C ALA A 12 1.29 3.88 2.42
N ILE A 13 0.68 3.92 1.23
CA ILE A 13 0.14 2.71 0.58
C ILE A 13 1.30 1.75 0.26
N ILE A 14 2.36 2.25 -0.37
CA ILE A 14 3.51 1.45 -0.80
C ILE A 14 4.23 0.83 0.40
N GLU A 15 4.54 1.61 1.44
CA GLU A 15 5.21 1.11 2.64
C GLU A 15 4.42 -0.02 3.30
N ARG A 16 3.10 0.15 3.46
CA ARG A 16 2.23 -0.85 4.10
C ARG A 16 2.04 -2.08 3.22
N ARG A 17 2.08 -1.91 1.91
CA ARG A 17 2.03 -3.00 0.95
C ARG A 17 3.29 -3.85 1.02
N ILE A 18 4.47 -3.24 1.15
CA ILE A 18 5.74 -3.98 1.39
C ILE A 18 5.60 -4.83 2.66
N ARG A 19 5.17 -4.23 3.78
CA ARG A 19 4.95 -4.96 5.04
C ARG A 19 3.93 -6.10 4.92
N TYR A 20 2.86 -5.89 4.16
CA TYR A 20 1.90 -6.96 3.85
C TYR A 20 2.54 -8.12 3.08
N CYS A 21 3.38 -7.80 2.11
CA CYS A 21 4.04 -8.78 1.26
C CYS A 21 5.09 -9.60 2.04
N GLU A 22 5.86 -8.96 2.91
CA GLU A 22 6.84 -9.59 3.81
C GLU A 22 6.21 -10.41 4.95
N ALA A 23 4.98 -10.06 5.37
CA ALA A 23 4.35 -10.72 6.51
C ALA A 23 4.07 -12.23 6.24
N PRO A 24 4.30 -13.11 7.25
CA PRO A 24 4.07 -14.55 7.11
C PRO A 24 2.64 -14.87 6.68
N VAL A 25 2.49 -15.86 5.80
CA VAL A 25 1.19 -16.33 5.32
C VAL A 25 0.33 -16.80 6.50
N GLY A 26 -0.94 -16.40 6.52
CA GLY A 26 -1.89 -16.75 7.59
C GLY A 26 -1.78 -15.93 8.87
N SER A 27 -0.73 -15.09 9.03
CA SER A 27 -0.54 -14.29 10.24
C SER A 27 -1.59 -13.19 10.41
N ALA A 28 -1.90 -12.84 11.67
CA ALA A 28 -2.74 -11.68 11.98
C ALA A 28 -2.12 -10.37 11.46
N VAL A 29 -0.79 -10.29 11.46
CA VAL A 29 0.00 -9.18 10.93
C VAL A 29 -0.25 -8.97 9.44
N LYS A 30 -0.26 -10.05 8.64
CA LYS A 30 -0.58 -9.97 7.21
C LYS A 30 -2.00 -9.43 6.97
N ARG A 31 -2.99 -9.90 7.74
CA ARG A 31 -4.37 -9.37 7.65
C ARG A 31 -4.46 -7.90 8.07
N PHE A 32 -3.73 -7.52 9.11
CA PHE A 32 -3.67 -6.13 9.57
C PHE A 32 -3.14 -5.20 8.48
N PHE A 33 -1.98 -5.51 7.88
CA PHE A 33 -1.43 -4.66 6.83
C PHE A 33 -2.30 -4.60 5.58
N LEU A 34 -2.98 -5.69 5.20
CA LEU A 34 -3.96 -5.66 4.11
C LEU A 34 -5.09 -4.65 4.37
N LYS A 35 -5.62 -4.65 5.60
CA LYS A 35 -6.67 -3.70 6.00
C LYS A 35 -6.17 -2.26 5.89
N VAL A 36 -4.96 -1.98 6.37
CA VAL A 36 -4.36 -0.63 6.33
C VAL A 36 -4.12 -0.18 4.89
N VAL A 37 -3.60 -1.05 4.02
CA VAL A 37 -3.42 -0.77 2.58
C VAL A 37 -4.75 -0.37 1.94
N ASN A 38 -5.81 -1.16 2.16
CA ASN A 38 -7.13 -0.86 1.59
C ASN A 38 -7.69 0.48 2.09
N GLN A 39 -7.54 0.78 3.39
CA GLN A 39 -7.96 2.07 3.95
C GLN A 39 -7.22 3.25 3.30
N LYS A 40 -5.91 3.10 3.06
CA LYS A 40 -5.11 4.15 2.43
C LYS A 40 -5.40 4.31 0.94
N VAL A 41 -5.68 3.23 0.23
CA VAL A 41 -6.15 3.28 -1.17
C VAL A 41 -7.47 4.03 -1.27
N ILE A 42 -8.42 3.78 -0.37
CA ILE A 42 -9.69 4.54 -0.32
C ILE A 42 -9.39 6.02 -0.08
N GLN A 43 -8.56 6.34 0.91
CA GLN A 43 -8.16 7.72 1.20
C GLN A 43 -7.51 8.39 -0.02
N TYR A 44 -6.63 7.70 -0.75
CA TYR A 44 -6.01 8.22 -1.97
C TYR A 44 -7.04 8.51 -3.06
N MET A 45 -7.99 7.60 -3.28
CA MET A 45 -9.06 7.77 -4.27
C MET A 45 -9.98 8.94 -3.91
N GLU A 46 -10.34 9.10 -2.64
CA GLU A 46 -11.07 10.27 -2.14
C GLU A 46 -10.27 11.57 -2.37
N LEU A 47 -8.94 11.51 -2.21
CA LEU A 47 -8.10 12.69 -2.35
C LEU A 47 -7.79 13.09 -3.81
N THR A 48 -7.86 12.13 -4.73
CA THR A 48 -7.50 12.35 -6.15
C THR A 48 -8.71 12.41 -7.07
N GLY A 49 -9.86 11.92 -6.62
CA GLY A 49 -11.04 11.71 -7.47
C GLY A 49 -10.91 10.51 -8.40
N PHE A 50 -9.85 9.70 -8.27
CA PHE A 50 -9.70 8.49 -9.06
C PHE A 50 -10.64 7.38 -8.57
N THR A 51 -11.16 6.60 -9.50
CA THR A 51 -12.06 5.47 -9.23
C THR A 51 -11.32 4.15 -9.03
N SER A 52 -10.01 4.15 -9.31
CA SER A 52 -9.15 2.99 -9.12
C SER A 52 -7.72 3.41 -8.83
N TYR A 53 -7.00 2.56 -8.12
CA TYR A 53 -5.57 2.68 -7.85
C TYR A 53 -4.89 1.37 -8.21
N ASN A 54 -3.89 1.42 -9.09
CA ASN A 54 -3.16 0.21 -9.48
C ASN A 54 -2.14 -0.15 -8.40
N LEU A 55 -2.55 -1.01 -7.48
CA LEU A 55 -1.72 -1.43 -6.36
C LEU A 55 -0.63 -2.41 -6.81
N PRO A 56 0.67 -2.11 -6.57
CA PRO A 56 1.75 -3.01 -6.98
C PRO A 56 1.61 -4.41 -6.37
N THR A 57 2.02 -5.40 -7.15
CA THR A 57 2.08 -6.79 -6.72
C THR A 57 3.23 -6.98 -5.73
N CYS A 58 3.14 -8.03 -4.90
CA CYS A 58 4.24 -8.36 -4.00
C CYS A 58 5.52 -8.74 -4.74
N LYS A 59 5.41 -9.26 -5.98
CA LYS A 59 6.58 -9.55 -6.80
C LYS A 59 7.29 -8.27 -7.19
N GLU A 60 6.58 -7.23 -7.61
CA GLU A 60 7.14 -5.92 -7.98
C GLU A 60 7.78 -5.19 -6.79
N LEU A 61 7.31 -5.44 -5.57
CA LEU A 61 7.77 -4.75 -4.37
C LEU A 61 8.92 -5.44 -3.63
N ILE A 62 9.07 -6.77 -3.78
CA ILE A 62 10.13 -7.55 -3.12
C ILE A 62 11.33 -7.77 -4.06
N VAL A 63 11.38 -7.13 -5.24
CA VAL A 63 12.57 -7.15 -6.11
C VAL A 63 13.68 -6.30 -5.49
N GLY A 64 14.39 -6.81 -4.49
CA GLY A 64 15.48 -6.07 -3.85
C GLY A 64 16.18 -6.71 -2.65
N THR A 65 15.83 -7.94 -2.26
CA THR A 65 16.49 -8.62 -1.11
C THR A 65 17.44 -9.76 -1.49
N ASP A 66 17.71 -9.97 -2.78
CA ASP A 66 18.78 -10.88 -3.24
C ASP A 66 19.97 -10.03 -3.73
N SER A 67 20.85 -9.63 -2.82
CA SER A 67 22.19 -9.08 -3.10
C SER A 67 23.13 -9.40 -1.95
#